data_AF-A0AA44QET1-F1
#
_entry.id   AF-A0AA44QET1-F1
#
_cell.length_a   1.000
_cell.length_b   1.000
_cell.length_c   1.000
_cell.angle_alpha   90.00
_cell.angle_beta   90.00
_cell.angle_gamma   90.00
#
_symmetry.space_group_name_H-M   'P 1'
#
loop_
_entity.id
_entity.type
_entity.pdbx_description
1 polymer ?
#
loop_
_entity_poly.entity_id
_entity_poly.type
_entity_poly.pdbx_seq_one_letter_code
_entity_poly.pdbx_strand_id
1 'polypeptide(L)' 'MKHFIVMFSSILIASMISDLIYFLIDLNYNLFIDKFDFLLFTLDVGIYLSVFLPIYFLLRKLLLKE' A
#
# COMPACT_ATOMS: atom_id res chain seq x y z
N MET A 1 5.96 20.73 4.54
CA MET A 1 7.07 19.74 4.58
C MET A 1 6.75 18.50 5.41
N LYS A 2 6.31 18.61 6.67
CA LYS A 2 6.04 17.42 7.51
C LYS A 2 4.96 16.49 6.94
N HIS A 3 3.84 17.03 6.44
CA HIS A 3 2.81 16.21 5.78
C HIS A 3 3.33 15.48 4.54
N PHE A 4 4.17 16.14 3.74
CA PHE A 4 4.82 15.50 2.60
C PHE A 4 5.73 14.35 3.05
N ILE A 5 6.53 14.55 4.10
CA ILE A 5 7.40 13.50 4.66
C ILE A 5 6.56 12.31 5.16
N VAL A 6 5.48 12.56 5.91
CA VAL A 6 4.56 11.51 6.37
C VAL A 6 3.98 10.76 5.18
N MET A 7 3.51 11.47 4.16
CA MET A 7 2.89 10.84 3.00
C MET A 7 3.88 9.97 2.22
N PHE A 8 5.05 10.54 1.93
CA PHE A 8 6.12 9.86 1.21
C PHE A 8 6.63 8.63 1.96
N SER A 9 6.89 8.76 3.27
CA SER A 9 7.29 7.61 4.10
C SER A 9 6.19 6.56 4.21
N SER A 10 4.92 6.96 4.31
CA SER A 10 3.80 6.02 4.34
C SER A 10 3.72 5.21 3.06
N ILE A 11 3.85 5.86 1.90
CA ILE A 11 3.86 5.20 0.59
C ILE A 11 5.03 4.22 0.49
N LEU A 12 6.25 4.66 0.85
CA LEU A 12 7.44 3.81 0.79
C LEU A 12 7.29 2.55 1.64
N ILE A 13 6.91 2.71 2.91
CA ILE A 13 6.78 1.58 3.83
C ILE A 13 5.60 0.68 3.40
N ALA A 14 4.48 1.27 2.98
CA ALA A 14 3.33 0.51 2.51
C ALA A 14 3.65 -0.31 1.26
N SER A 15 4.39 0.25 0.31
CA SER A 15 4.86 -0.49 -0.87
C SER A 15 5.74 -1.67 -0.49
N MET A 16 6.76 -1.47 0.36
CA MET A 16 7.65 -2.57 0.79
C MET A 16 6.90 -3.70 1.50
N ILE A 17 5.91 -3.37 2.34
CA ILE A 17 5.12 -4.36 3.06
C ILE A 17 4.12 -5.05 2.12
N SER A 18 3.50 -4.30 1.20
CA SER A 18 2.56 -4.85 0.23
C SER A 18 3.28 -5.83 -0.70
N ASP A 19 4.48 -5.49 -1.20
CA ASP A 19 5.31 -6.38 -2.02
C ASP A 19 5.63 -7.70 -1.29
N LEU A 20 5.94 -7.62 0.01
CA LEU A 20 6.15 -8.82 0.84
C LEU A 20 4.87 -9.66 0.95
N ILE A 21 3.71 -9.02 1.15
CA ILE A 21 2.43 -9.73 1.21
C ILE A 21 2.13 -10.39 -0.13
N TYR A 22 2.23 -9.66 -1.24
CA TYR A 22 2.00 -10.19 -2.59
C TYR A 22 2.88 -11.41 -2.87
N PHE A 23 4.15 -11.38 -2.45
CA PHE A 23 5.05 -12.51 -2.54
C PHE A 23 4.56 -13.72 -1.70
N LEU A 24 4.06 -13.50 -0.49
CA LEU A 24 3.59 -14.57 0.40
C LEU A 24 2.30 -15.25 -0.10
N ILE A 25 1.43 -14.52 -0.78
CA ILE A 25 0.15 -15.04 -1.29
C ILE A 25 0.19 -15.39 -2.79
N ASP A 26 1.36 -15.26 -3.43
CA ASP A 26 1.58 -15.45 -4.87
C ASP A 26 0.61 -14.64 -5.75
N LEU A 27 0.30 -13.41 -5.32
CA LEU A 27 -0.60 -12.52 -6.05
C LEU A 27 0.20 -11.74 -7.09
N ASN A 28 0.16 -12.23 -8.33
CA ASN A 28 0.76 -11.59 -9.50
C ASN A 28 -0.32 -10.90 -10.33
N TYR A 29 -0.70 -9.67 -9.94
CA TYR A 29 -1.57 -8.84 -10.76
C TYR A 29 -0.74 -7.90 -11.65
N ASN A 30 -1.01 -7.94 -12.96
CA ASN A 30 -0.40 -7.03 -13.93
C ASN A 30 -1.50 -6.24 -14.64
N LEU A 31 -1.53 -4.93 -14.41
CA LEU A 31 -2.48 -3.98 -15.00
C LEU A 31 -2.46 -3.95 -16.54
N PHE A 32 -1.37 -4.39 -17.16
CA PHE A 32 -1.16 -4.33 -18.61
C PHE A 32 -1.30 -5.68 -19.32
N ILE A 33 -1.93 -6.67 -18.69
CA ILE A 33 -2.29 -7.93 -19.35
C ILE A 33 -3.53 -7.74 -20.22
N ASP A 34 -3.60 -8.46 -21.34
CA ASP A 34 -4.68 -8.41 -22.33
C ASP A 34 -6.09 -8.68 -21.77
N LYS A 35 -6.19 -9.28 -20.59
CA LYS A 35 -7.44 -9.55 -19.87
C LYS A 35 -7.41 -8.88 -18.50
N PHE A 36 -8.21 -7.84 -18.36
CA PHE A 36 -8.49 -7.22 -17.08
C PHE A 36 -9.27 -8.18 -16.17
N ASP A 37 -8.73 -8.44 -14.99
CA ASP A 37 -9.39 -9.21 -13.94
C ASP A 37 -9.76 -8.27 -12.78
N PHE A 38 -11.06 -7.98 -12.67
CA PHE A 38 -11.59 -7.08 -11.65
C PHE A 38 -11.37 -7.60 -10.22
N LEU A 39 -11.40 -8.93 -10.04
CA LEU A 39 -11.23 -9.53 -8.72
C LEU A 39 -9.77 -9.39 -8.27
N LEU A 40 -8.82 -9.69 -9.16
CA LEU A 40 -7.40 -9.49 -8.87
C LEU A 40 -7.06 -8.02 -8.62
N PHE A 41 -7.63 -7.11 -9.41
CA PHE A 41 -7.48 -5.67 -9.19
C PHE A 41 -8.00 -5.24 -7.81
N THR A 42 -9.18 -5.72 -7.43
CA THR A 42 -9.78 -5.37 -6.14
C THR A 42 -8.98 -5.93 -4.97
N LEU A 43 -8.42 -7.14 -5.11
CA LEU A 43 -7.53 -7.72 -4.11
C LEU A 43 -6.22 -6.93 -3.98
N ASP A 44 -5.61 -6.55 -5.10
CA ASP A 44 -4.39 -5.74 -5.12
C ASP A 44 -4.62 -4.39 -4.39
N VAL A 45 -5.65 -3.64 -4.80
CA VAL A 45 -6.00 -2.37 -4.16
C VAL A 45 -6.39 -2.57 -2.68
N GLY A 46 -7.11 -3.63 -2.37
CA GLY A 46 -7.54 -3.96 -1.00
C GLY A 46 -6.36 -4.23 -0.07
N ILE A 47 -5.39 -5.03 -0.53
CA ILE A 47 -4.16 -5.32 0.22
C ILE A 47 -3.38 -4.02 0.42
N TYR A 48 -3.13 -3.26 -0.63
CA TYR A 48 -2.39 -2.01 -0.53
C TYR A 48 -3.04 -1.03 0.47
N LEU A 49 -4.36 -0.83 0.40
CA LEU A 49 -5.08 0.06 1.32
C LEU A 49 -5.05 -0.46 2.77
N SER A 50 -5.19 -1.77 2.95
CA SER A 50 -5.16 -2.38 4.29
C SER A 50 -3.81 -2.23 4.99
N VAL A 51 -2.73 -2.13 4.22
CA VAL A 51 -1.37 -1.88 4.71
C VAL A 51 -1.12 -0.37 4.87
N PHE A 52 -1.50 0.43 3.88
CA PHE A 52 -1.23 1.85 3.84
C PHE A 52 -1.93 2.64 4.95
N LEU A 53 -3.22 2.38 5.18
CA LEU A 53 -4.01 3.11 6.19
C LEU A 53 -3.38 3.05 7.59
N PRO A 54 -3.08 1.87 8.18
CA PRO A 54 -2.50 1.81 9.51
C PRO A 54 -1.12 2.47 9.57
N ILE A 55 -0.29 2.31 8.55
CA ILE A 55 1.04 2.95 8.48
C ILE A 55 0.89 4.47 8.47
N TYR A 56 -0.02 5.01 7.65
CA TYR A 56 -0.27 6.43 7.56
C TYR A 56 -0.76 7.01 8.88
N PHE A 57 -1.74 6.38 9.54
CA PHE A 57 -2.22 6.84 10.84
C PHE A 57 -1.14 6.80 11.91
N LEU A 58 -0.30 5.75 11.90
CA LEU A 58 0.79 5.59 12.86
C LEU A 58 1.87 6.66 12.65
N LEU A 59 2.29 6.90 11.40
CA LEU A 59 3.28 7.94 11.07
C LEU A 59 2.76 9.36 11.29
N ARG A 60 1.48 9.61 10.99
CA ARG A 60 0.81 10.88 11.29
C ARG A 60 0.86 11.15 12.79
N LYS A 61 0.49 10.17 13.62
CA LYS A 61 0.55 10.29 15.07
C LYS A 61 1.97 10.50 15.61
N LEU A 62 2.96 9.81 15.04
CA LEU A 62 4.36 9.93 15.48
C LEU A 62 5.01 11.26 15.08
N LEU A 63 4.84 11.69 13.83
CA LEU A 63 5.59 12.82 13.26
C LEU A 63 4.86 14.16 13.36
N LEU A 64 3.52 14.14 13.30
CA LEU A 64 2.69 15.34 13.40
C LEU A 64 2.10 15.53 14.80
N LYS A 65 2.10 14.48 15.64
CA LYS A 65 1.42 14.46 16.94
C LYS A 65 -0.09 14.75 16.84
N GLU A 66 -0.67 14.43 15.69
CA GLU A 66 -2.10 14.47 15.38
C GLU A 66 -2.69 13.06 15.35
#